data_AF-A0A410W7Z4-F1
#
_entry.id   AF-A0A410W7Z4-F1
#
_cell.length_a   1.000
_cell.length_b   1.000
_cell.length_c   1.000
_cell.angle_alpha   90.00
_cell.angle_beta   90.00
_cell.angle_gamma   90.00
#
_symmetry.space_group_name_H-M   'P 1'
#
loop_
_entity.id
_entity.type
_entity.pdbx_description
1 polymer ?
#
loop_
_entity_poly.entity_id
_entity_poly.type
_entity_poly.pdbx_seq_one_letter_code
_entity_poly.pdbx_strand_id
1 'polypeptide(L)'
;MLLAKVDGVQLSKASIISMSIEILDSYGLADMTMRRVSSQLGVAPGALYWHFKNKQALIDATARHLLAQWSTTSFDSLETACVQLRRTMLAHRDGAELISAAVSDADLRHDIEAVLAAAIDGPQAQLGASTALHFVLGSTVIAQAEHQAAQATAGHSASTTIEQEAGDGSQMPAECDADSHHFLQGVRLIDSGLRALESDA
;
A
#
# COMPACT_ATOMS: atom_id res chain seq x y z
N MET A 1 5.12 -32.77 -20.13
CA MET A 1 5.69 -32.80 -18.78
C MET A 1 7.13 -32.29 -18.86
N LEU A 2 7.33 -30.98 -18.70
CA LEU A 2 8.66 -30.38 -18.60
C LEU A 2 8.66 -29.50 -17.34
N LEU A 3 9.14 -30.07 -16.25
CA LEU A 3 9.44 -29.35 -15.02
C LEU A 3 10.77 -28.64 -15.24
N ALA A 4 10.74 -27.32 -15.46
CA ALA A 4 11.93 -26.50 -15.33
C ALA A 4 12.29 -26.44 -13.84
N LYS A 5 13.22 -27.31 -13.42
CA LYS A 5 13.77 -27.34 -12.07
C LYS A 5 14.97 -26.38 -12.08
N VAL A 6 14.75 -25.14 -11.64
CA VAL A 6 15.80 -24.21 -11.22
C VAL A 6 15.96 -24.39 -9.71
N ASP A 7 17.19 -24.40 -9.23
CA ASP A 7 17.57 -24.78 -7.88
C ASP A 7 16.66 -24.17 -6.79
N GLY A 8 15.93 -25.05 -6.08
CA GLY A 8 15.40 -24.79 -4.74
C GLY A 8 14.03 -24.13 -4.59
N VAL A 9 13.43 -23.48 -5.60
CA VAL A 9 12.08 -22.89 -5.46
C VAL A 9 11.19 -23.28 -6.63
N GLN A 10 10.14 -24.04 -6.35
CA GLN A 10 9.09 -24.33 -7.33
C GLN A 10 8.38 -23.02 -7.69
N LEU A 11 8.35 -22.69 -8.97
CA LEU A 11 7.58 -21.54 -9.46
C LEU A 11 6.10 -21.70 -9.06
N SER A 12 5.62 -20.78 -8.24
CA SER A 12 4.27 -20.79 -7.70
C SER A 12 3.72 -19.36 -7.65
N LYS A 13 2.41 -19.19 -7.47
CA LYS A 13 1.82 -17.87 -7.24
C LYS A 13 2.45 -17.19 -6.02
N ALA A 14 2.69 -17.94 -4.95
CA ALA A 14 3.30 -17.43 -3.72
C ALA A 14 4.71 -16.90 -3.97
N SER A 15 5.59 -17.69 -4.61
CA SER A 15 6.97 -17.25 -4.88
C SER A 15 7.03 -16.03 -5.82
N ILE A 16 6.10 -15.96 -6.78
CA ILE A 16 5.98 -14.79 -7.68
C ILE A 16 5.54 -13.55 -6.93
N ILE A 17 4.55 -13.66 -6.03
CA ILE A 17 4.08 -12.54 -5.21
C ILE A 17 5.18 -12.07 -4.27
N SER A 18 5.88 -12.98 -3.58
CA SER A 18 7.02 -12.63 -2.71
C SER A 18 8.09 -11.85 -3.46
N MET A 19 8.51 -12.34 -4.63
CA MET A 19 9.47 -11.62 -5.47
C MET A 19 8.93 -10.26 -5.95
N SER A 20 7.63 -10.14 -6.19
CA SER A 20 7.04 -8.87 -6.60
C SER A 20 7.08 -7.83 -5.48
N ILE A 21 6.89 -8.26 -4.23
CA ILE A 21 7.04 -7.41 -3.05
C ILE A 21 8.50 -6.98 -2.87
N GLU A 22 9.46 -7.90 -3.04
CA GLU A 22 10.89 -7.56 -2.99
C GLU A 22 11.26 -6.51 -4.05
N ILE A 23 10.73 -6.64 -5.27
CA ILE A 23 10.94 -5.65 -6.33
C ILE A 23 10.27 -4.32 -6.00
N LEU A 24 9.04 -4.36 -5.48
CA LEU A 24 8.29 -3.17 -5.08
C LEU A 24 9.09 -2.38 -4.04
N ASP A 25 9.55 -3.03 -2.97
CA ASP A 25 10.29 -2.39 -1.89
C ASP A 25 11.64 -1.83 -2.36
N SER A 26 12.32 -2.55 -3.26
CA SER A 26 13.66 -2.17 -3.73
C SER A 26 13.64 -1.12 -4.83
N TYR A 27 12.71 -1.22 -5.77
CA TYR A 27 12.73 -0.47 -7.04
C TYR A 27 11.44 0.32 -7.31
N GLY A 28 10.35 0.01 -6.63
CA GLY A 28 9.06 0.66 -6.82
C GLY A 28 8.16 -0.04 -7.84
N LEU A 29 6.92 0.45 -7.94
CA LEU A 29 5.84 -0.16 -8.72
C LEU A 29 6.10 -0.13 -10.23
N ALA A 30 6.76 0.94 -10.72
CA ALA A 30 7.12 1.08 -12.12
C ALA A 30 8.01 -0.09 -12.57
N ASP A 31 8.97 -0.48 -11.75
CA ASP A 31 9.94 -1.55 -12.00
C ASP A 31 9.38 -2.96 -11.76
N MET A 32 8.24 -3.09 -11.07
CA MET A 32 7.51 -4.35 -10.89
C MET A 32 6.88 -4.83 -12.22
N THR A 33 7.72 -5.29 -13.13
CA THR A 33 7.34 -5.76 -14.47
C THR A 33 7.42 -7.28 -14.56
N MET A 34 6.58 -7.89 -15.41
CA MET A 34 6.61 -9.35 -15.68
C MET A 34 8.03 -9.84 -16.04
N ARG A 35 8.78 -9.02 -16.79
CA ARG A 35 10.16 -9.31 -17.19
C ARG A 35 11.15 -9.23 -16.04
N ARG A 36 11.08 -8.21 -15.17
CA ARG A 36 11.98 -8.10 -14.02
C ARG A 36 11.73 -9.24 -13.03
N VAL A 37 10.47 -9.55 -12.75
CA VAL A 37 10.07 -10.64 -11.85
C VAL A 37 10.56 -11.99 -12.36
N SER A 38 10.39 -12.30 -13.66
CA SER A 38 10.94 -13.53 -14.26
C SER A 38 12.46 -13.61 -14.15
N SER A 39 13.14 -12.52 -14.50
CA SER A 39 14.60 -12.46 -14.43
C SER A 39 15.12 -12.68 -13.01
N GLN A 40 14.52 -12.06 -12.00
CA GLN A 40 14.94 -12.26 -10.60
C GLN A 40 14.63 -13.67 -10.07
N LEU A 41 13.56 -14.30 -10.55
CA LEU A 41 13.25 -15.71 -10.26
C LEU A 41 14.10 -16.71 -11.07
N GLY A 42 14.96 -16.24 -11.99
CA GLY A 42 15.77 -17.10 -12.84
C GLY A 42 14.97 -17.94 -13.84
N VAL A 43 13.76 -17.51 -14.21
CA VAL A 43 12.88 -18.22 -15.16
C VAL A 43 12.65 -17.42 -16.44
N ALA A 44 12.25 -18.09 -17.52
CA ALA A 44 11.87 -17.41 -18.75
C ALA A 44 10.63 -16.51 -18.54
N PRO A 45 10.52 -15.33 -19.19
CA PRO A 45 9.35 -14.45 -19.04
C PRO A 45 8.00 -15.13 -19.31
N GLY A 46 7.96 -16.06 -20.26
CA GLY A 46 6.77 -16.87 -20.56
C GLY A 46 6.27 -17.70 -19.38
N ALA A 47 7.12 -18.02 -18.41
CA ALA A 47 6.77 -18.83 -17.24
C ALA A 47 5.77 -18.13 -16.31
N LEU A 48 5.86 -16.80 -16.14
CA LEU A 48 4.92 -16.06 -15.30
C LEU A 48 3.51 -16.02 -15.88
N TYR A 49 3.37 -16.03 -17.21
CA TYR A 49 2.06 -15.93 -17.86
C TYR A 49 1.15 -17.14 -17.58
N TRP A 50 1.71 -18.28 -17.16
CA TRP A 50 0.94 -19.43 -16.67
C TRP A 50 0.25 -19.16 -15.33
N HIS A 51 0.77 -18.23 -14.54
CA HIS A 51 0.23 -17.88 -13.21
C HIS A 51 -0.55 -16.57 -13.22
N PHE A 52 -0.08 -15.57 -13.98
CA PHE A 52 -0.67 -14.23 -14.08
C PHE A 52 -0.72 -13.77 -15.53
N LYS A 53 -1.93 -13.49 -16.01
CA LYS A 53 -2.21 -13.20 -17.43
C LYS A 53 -1.49 -11.94 -17.93
N ASN A 54 -1.23 -10.98 -17.05
CA ASN A 54 -0.63 -9.68 -17.34
C ASN A 54 -0.12 -9.03 -16.03
N LYS A 55 0.50 -7.84 -16.14
CA LYS A 55 0.99 -7.06 -14.99
C LYS A 55 -0.13 -6.68 -14.02
N GLN A 56 -1.33 -6.36 -14.51
CA GLN A 56 -2.45 -5.98 -13.64
C GLN A 56 -2.88 -7.15 -12.73
N ALA A 57 -3.02 -8.36 -13.28
CA ALA A 57 -3.34 -9.54 -12.48
C ALA A 57 -2.29 -9.85 -11.40
N LEU A 58 -1.03 -9.46 -11.64
CA LEU A 58 0.03 -9.54 -10.63
C LEU A 58 -0.12 -8.43 -9.58
N ILE A 59 -0.42 -7.19 -9.97
CA ILE A 59 -0.73 -6.08 -9.05
C ILE A 59 -1.90 -6.46 -8.13
N ASP A 60 -3.00 -6.96 -8.69
CA ASP A 60 -4.21 -7.32 -7.94
C ASP A 60 -3.89 -8.42 -6.91
N ALA A 61 -3.12 -9.43 -7.30
CA ALA A 61 -2.74 -10.52 -6.42
C ALA A 61 -1.76 -10.09 -5.32
N THR A 62 -0.81 -9.23 -5.64
CA THR A 62 0.13 -8.67 -4.66
C THR A 62 -0.60 -7.77 -3.66
N ALA A 63 -1.51 -6.90 -4.11
CA ALA A 63 -2.31 -6.06 -3.23
C ALA A 63 -3.20 -6.89 -2.29
N ARG A 64 -3.87 -7.93 -2.81
CA ARG A 64 -4.64 -8.88 -1.98
C ARG A 64 -3.78 -9.59 -0.95
N HIS A 65 -2.52 -9.90 -1.28
CA HIS A 65 -1.58 -10.49 -0.33
C HIS A 65 -1.22 -9.51 0.79
N LEU A 66 -0.88 -8.26 0.45
CA LEU A 66 -0.54 -7.24 1.45
C LEU A 66 -1.74 -6.92 2.37
N LEU A 67 -2.95 -6.92 1.82
CA LEU A 67 -4.18 -6.63 2.55
C LEU A 67 -4.76 -7.85 3.29
N ALA A 68 -4.20 -9.05 3.15
CA ALA A 68 -4.83 -10.29 3.63
C ALA A 68 -5.12 -10.29 5.14
N GLN A 69 -4.19 -9.76 5.96
CA GLN A 69 -4.40 -9.63 7.40
C GLN A 69 -5.40 -8.52 7.71
N TRP A 70 -5.29 -7.38 7.05
CA TRP A 70 -6.17 -6.24 7.27
C TRP A 70 -7.63 -6.58 6.91
N SER A 71 -7.87 -7.29 5.80
CA SER A 71 -9.21 -7.60 5.30
C SER A 71 -9.98 -8.62 6.15
N THR A 72 -9.28 -9.36 7.01
CA THR A 72 -9.90 -10.33 7.93
C THR A 72 -9.97 -9.80 9.36
N THR A 73 -9.46 -8.60 9.61
CA THR A 73 -9.48 -7.95 10.92
C THR A 73 -10.83 -7.29 11.15
N SER A 74 -11.40 -7.49 12.34
CA SER A 74 -12.53 -6.70 12.82
C SER A 74 -12.00 -5.47 13.54
N PHE A 75 -12.51 -4.29 13.19
CA PHE A 75 -12.08 -3.01 13.75
C PHE A 75 -13.20 -2.39 14.57
N ASP A 76 -12.85 -1.89 15.76
CA ASP A 76 -13.81 -1.25 16.67
C ASP A 76 -14.21 0.18 16.23
N SER A 77 -13.51 0.75 15.26
CA SER A 77 -13.76 2.11 14.76
C SER A 77 -13.17 2.33 13.37
N LEU A 78 -13.80 3.24 12.61
CA LEU A 78 -13.29 3.72 11.34
C LEU A 78 -11.85 4.26 11.45
N GLU A 79 -11.54 4.98 12.53
CA GLU A 79 -10.19 5.50 12.80
C GLU A 79 -9.14 4.37 12.81
N THR A 80 -9.42 3.29 13.55
CA THR A 80 -8.47 2.16 13.64
C THR A 80 -8.33 1.43 12.31
N ALA A 81 -9.44 1.22 11.59
CA ALA A 81 -9.42 0.58 10.27
C ALA A 81 -8.60 1.37 9.26
N CYS A 82 -8.82 2.69 9.17
CA CYS A 82 -8.11 3.60 8.27
C CYS A 82 -6.61 3.70 8.60
N VAL A 83 -6.25 3.78 9.89
CA VAL A 83 -4.85 3.82 10.33
C VAL A 83 -4.12 2.53 9.94
N GLN A 84 -4.73 1.37 10.14
CA GLN A 84 -4.09 0.10 9.79
C GLN A 84 -3.99 -0.11 8.26
N LEU A 85 -4.98 0.36 7.50
CA LEU A 85 -4.93 0.36 6.04
C LEU A 85 -3.77 1.23 5.55
N ARG A 86 -3.67 2.46 6.06
CA ARG A 86 -2.58 3.39 5.76
C ARG A 86 -1.21 2.81 6.13
N ARG A 87 -1.08 2.19 7.30
CA ARG A 87 0.17 1.53 7.72
C ARG A 87 0.57 0.42 6.78
N THR A 88 -0.38 -0.40 6.34
CA THR A 88 -0.14 -1.47 5.35
C THR A 88 0.41 -0.89 4.04
N MET A 89 -0.15 0.24 3.59
CA MET A 89 0.33 0.93 2.38
C MET A 89 1.72 1.55 2.56
N LEU A 90 1.98 2.19 3.69
CA LEU A 90 3.26 2.86 3.98
C LEU A 90 4.41 1.90 4.30
N ALA A 91 4.11 0.65 4.67
CA ALA A 91 5.11 -0.38 4.93
C ALA A 91 5.95 -0.74 3.70
N HIS A 92 5.45 -0.43 2.50
CA HIS A 92 6.07 -0.77 1.23
C HIS A 92 6.31 0.47 0.38
N ARG A 93 7.44 0.51 -0.33
CA ARG A 93 7.69 1.55 -1.33
C ARG A 93 6.60 1.49 -2.41
N ASP A 94 6.01 2.62 -2.76
CA ASP A 94 4.88 2.73 -3.70
C ASP A 94 3.67 1.83 -3.33
N GLY A 95 3.56 1.38 -2.07
CA GLY A 95 2.46 0.54 -1.61
C GLY A 95 1.09 1.20 -1.75
N ALA A 96 1.02 2.53 -1.61
CA ALA A 96 -0.20 3.29 -1.86
C ALA A 96 -0.59 3.29 -3.35
N GLU A 97 0.38 3.42 -4.24
CA GLU A 97 0.14 3.34 -5.69
C GLU A 97 -0.27 1.93 -6.12
N LEU A 98 0.36 0.89 -5.55
CA LEU A 98 0.01 -0.51 -5.81
C LEU A 98 -1.46 -0.76 -5.44
N ILE A 99 -1.85 -0.39 -4.22
CA ILE A 99 -3.23 -0.61 -3.75
C ILE A 99 -4.20 0.26 -4.54
N SER A 100 -3.86 1.52 -4.85
CA SER A 100 -4.68 2.39 -5.71
C SER A 100 -4.89 1.82 -7.11
N ALA A 101 -3.87 1.19 -7.69
CA ALA A 101 -4.00 0.51 -8.98
C ALA A 101 -4.90 -0.74 -8.87
N ALA A 102 -4.78 -1.50 -7.79
CA ALA A 102 -5.54 -2.74 -7.57
C ALA A 102 -7.03 -2.50 -7.29
N VAL A 103 -7.41 -1.40 -6.62
CA VAL A 103 -8.84 -1.08 -6.35
C VAL A 103 -9.65 -0.71 -7.61
N SER A 104 -9.02 -0.68 -8.78
CA SER A 104 -9.74 -0.68 -10.06
C SER A 104 -10.58 -1.96 -10.24
N ASP A 105 -10.12 -3.07 -9.66
CA ASP A 105 -10.89 -4.31 -9.53
C ASP A 105 -12.08 -4.10 -8.57
N ALA A 106 -13.29 -4.35 -9.06
CA ALA A 106 -14.51 -4.06 -8.31
C ALA A 106 -14.68 -4.96 -7.07
N ASP A 107 -14.23 -6.21 -7.17
CA ASP A 107 -14.33 -7.17 -6.08
C ASP A 107 -13.39 -6.77 -4.93
N LEU A 108 -12.13 -6.44 -5.24
CA LEU A 108 -11.18 -5.96 -4.21
C LEU A 108 -11.67 -4.67 -3.55
N ARG A 109 -12.17 -3.71 -4.34
CA ARG A 109 -12.70 -2.46 -3.80
C ARG A 109 -13.89 -2.73 -2.87
N HIS A 110 -14.81 -3.61 -3.28
CA HIS A 110 -15.95 -3.99 -2.46
C HIS A 110 -15.52 -4.67 -1.16
N ASP A 111 -14.53 -5.58 -1.20
CA ASP A 111 -13.99 -6.24 -0.01
C ASP A 111 -13.43 -5.21 1.00
N ILE A 112 -12.71 -4.20 0.52
CA ILE A 112 -12.14 -3.13 1.36
C ILE A 112 -13.24 -2.23 1.93
N GLU A 113 -14.19 -1.82 1.10
CA GLU A 113 -15.33 -1.01 1.55
C GLU A 113 -16.19 -1.76 2.58
N ALA A 114 -16.36 -3.08 2.43
CA ALA A 114 -17.10 -3.89 3.40
C ALA A 114 -16.43 -3.90 4.78
N VAL A 115 -15.10 -4.02 4.83
CA VAL A 115 -14.33 -3.96 6.09
C VAL A 115 -14.44 -2.58 6.75
N LEU A 116 -14.33 -1.51 5.96
CA LEU A 116 -14.49 -0.14 6.47
C LEU A 116 -15.92 0.13 6.94
N ALA A 117 -16.92 -0.31 6.18
CA ALA A 117 -18.34 -0.14 6.52
C ALA A 117 -18.72 -0.88 7.81
N ALA A 118 -18.12 -2.05 8.06
CA ALA A 118 -18.34 -2.80 9.29
C ALA A 118 -17.82 -2.08 10.55
N ALA A 119 -16.97 -1.05 10.39
CA ALA A 119 -16.45 -0.23 11.48
C ALA A 119 -17.20 1.11 11.65
N ILE A 120 -18.32 1.29 10.93
CA ILE A 120 -19.17 2.48 10.95
C ILE A 120 -20.59 2.05 11.33
N ASP A 121 -21.15 2.69 12.35
CA ASP A 121 -22.55 2.48 12.71
C ASP A 121 -23.50 3.26 11.77
N GLY A 122 -24.70 2.73 11.61
CA GLY A 122 -25.83 3.45 11.00
C GLY A 122 -25.96 3.37 9.47
N PRO A 123 -27.02 3.99 8.92
CA PRO A 123 -27.47 3.75 7.54
C PRO A 123 -26.50 4.28 6.47
N GLN A 124 -25.57 5.15 6.84
CA GLN A 124 -24.60 5.75 5.92
C GLN A 124 -23.26 5.01 5.87
N ALA A 125 -23.13 3.86 6.52
CA ALA A 125 -21.88 3.10 6.61
C ALA A 125 -21.19 2.87 5.25
N GLN A 126 -21.96 2.55 4.20
CA GLN A 126 -21.41 2.32 2.86
C GLN A 126 -20.88 3.60 2.20
N LEU A 127 -21.59 4.73 2.37
CA LEU A 127 -21.13 6.02 1.89
C LEU A 127 -19.85 6.43 2.64
N GLY A 128 -19.87 6.30 3.97
CA GLY A 128 -18.73 6.57 4.84
C GLY A 128 -17.51 5.74 4.49
N ALA A 129 -17.68 4.44 4.24
CA ALA A 129 -16.62 3.53 3.82
C ALA A 129 -15.97 3.94 2.50
N SER A 130 -16.79 4.26 1.48
CA SER A 130 -16.27 4.71 0.19
C SER A 130 -15.55 6.06 0.32
N THR A 131 -16.11 7.02 1.06
CA THR A 131 -15.44 8.30 1.34
C THR A 131 -14.11 8.10 2.08
N ALA A 132 -14.09 7.26 3.11
CA ALA A 132 -12.88 6.95 3.87
C ALA A 132 -11.83 6.26 3.01
N LEU A 133 -12.21 5.31 2.14
CA LEU A 133 -11.29 4.66 1.22
C LEU A 133 -10.60 5.67 0.30
N HIS A 134 -11.36 6.55 -0.37
CA HIS A 134 -10.79 7.58 -1.22
C HIS A 134 -9.84 8.52 -0.45
N PHE A 135 -10.22 8.92 0.77
CA PHE A 135 -9.38 9.75 1.62
C PHE A 135 -8.07 9.05 2.00
N VAL A 136 -8.12 7.78 2.44
CA VAL A 136 -6.93 7.00 2.80
C VAL A 136 -6.01 6.82 1.61
N LEU A 137 -6.56 6.47 0.44
CA LEU A 137 -5.77 6.32 -0.79
C LEU A 137 -5.07 7.64 -1.15
N GLY A 138 -5.83 8.74 -1.26
CA GLY A 138 -5.29 10.03 -1.66
C GLY A 138 -4.24 10.57 -0.68
N SER A 139 -4.56 10.58 0.62
CA SER A 139 -3.64 11.07 1.66
C SER A 139 -2.35 10.26 1.72
N THR A 140 -2.43 8.94 1.54
CA THR A 140 -1.23 8.08 1.62
C THR A 140 -0.36 8.18 0.38
N VAL A 141 -0.94 8.32 -0.82
CA VAL A 141 -0.18 8.58 -2.05
C VAL A 141 0.62 9.88 -1.93
N ILE A 142 -0.01 10.96 -1.42
CA ILE A 142 0.66 12.25 -1.21
C ILE A 142 1.80 12.09 -0.20
N ALA A 143 1.55 11.46 0.94
CA ALA A 143 2.58 11.24 1.97
C ALA A 143 3.78 10.43 1.46
N GLN A 144 3.55 9.40 0.61
CA GLN A 144 4.64 8.65 -0.02
C GLN A 144 5.44 9.52 -0.99
N ALA A 145 4.78 10.33 -1.82
CA ALA A 145 5.45 11.24 -2.75
C ALA A 145 6.33 12.26 -2.01
N GLU A 146 5.84 12.82 -0.90
CA GLU A 146 6.60 13.74 -0.04
C GLU A 146 7.83 13.04 0.58
N HIS A 147 7.65 11.83 1.13
CA HIS A 147 8.73 11.06 1.72
C HIS A 147 9.83 10.70 0.69
N GLN A 148 9.45 10.40 -0.55
CA GLN A 148 10.40 10.14 -1.64
C GLN A 148 11.15 11.40 -2.08
N ALA A 149 10.46 12.54 -2.18
CA ALA A 149 11.08 13.81 -2.50
C ALA A 149 12.11 14.21 -1.42
N ALA A 150 11.76 14.06 -0.14
CA ALA A 150 12.66 14.35 0.98
C ALA A 150 13.93 13.47 0.93
N GLN A 151 13.78 12.17 0.66
CA GLN A 151 14.93 11.26 0.50
C GLN A 151 15.83 11.63 -0.69
N ALA A 152 15.25 12.05 -1.82
CA ALA A 152 16.01 12.46 -2.99
C ALA A 152 16.87 13.72 -2.72
N THR A 153 16.32 14.67 -1.95
CA THR A 153 17.02 15.89 -1.54
C THR A 153 18.11 15.60 -0.49
N ALA A 154 17.83 14.72 0.48
CA ALA A 154 18.81 14.29 1.47
C ALA A 154 19.98 13.51 0.82
N GLY A 155 19.69 12.62 -0.13
CA GLY A 155 20.70 11.88 -0.89
C GLY A 155 21.59 12.78 -1.75
N HIS A 156 21.05 13.85 -2.35
CA HIS A 156 21.84 14.87 -3.05
C HIS A 156 22.76 15.65 -2.10
N SER A 157 22.27 15.99 -0.90
CA SER A 157 23.05 16.74 0.09
C SER A 157 24.19 15.90 0.68
N ALA A 158 23.95 14.61 0.94
CA ALA A 158 24.98 13.68 1.42
C ALA A 158 26.05 13.39 0.35
N SER A 159 25.68 13.30 -0.94
CA SER A 159 26.65 13.11 -2.03
C SER A 159 27.52 14.36 -2.30
N THR A 160 27.05 15.54 -1.86
CA THR A 160 27.79 16.81 -1.96
C THR A 160 28.66 17.08 -0.72
N THR A 161 28.48 16.32 0.36
CA THR A 161 29.15 16.52 1.66
C THR A 161 30.03 15.31 2.01
N ILE A 162 31.13 15.12 1.28
CA ILE A 162 32.23 14.22 1.72
C ILE A 162 33.27 14.98 2.57
N GLU A 163 33.13 16.29 2.78
CA GLU A 163 33.96 17.02 3.75
C GLU A 163 33.11 17.64 4.87
N GLN A 164 33.44 17.19 6.09
CA GLN A 164 33.23 17.81 7.40
C GLN A 164 32.00 17.43 8.26
N GLU A 165 32.36 16.62 9.27
CA GLU A 165 32.04 16.69 10.70
C GLU A 165 30.82 15.95 11.27
N ALA A 166 31.15 15.14 12.28
CA ALA A 166 30.28 14.37 13.14
C ALA A 166 29.53 15.28 14.10
N GLY A 167 28.20 15.22 14.06
CA GLY A 167 27.30 15.82 15.02
C GLY A 167 26.22 14.81 15.42
N ASP A 168 26.23 14.45 16.70
CA ASP A 168 25.22 13.66 17.41
C ASP A 168 23.86 14.38 17.42
N GLY A 169 22.78 13.62 17.26
CA GLY A 169 21.41 14.14 17.22
C GLY A 169 20.43 13.20 16.52
N SER A 170 20.07 12.09 17.18
CA SER A 170 18.91 11.29 16.77
C SER A 170 17.62 12.06 17.03
N GLN A 171 17.23 12.91 16.08
CA GLN A 171 15.96 13.63 16.09
C GLN A 171 15.13 13.14 14.91
N MET A 172 14.09 12.35 15.19
CA MET A 172 13.10 12.00 14.16
C MET A 172 12.47 13.30 13.62
N PRO A 173 12.29 13.45 12.29
CA PRO A 173 11.81 14.69 11.70
C PRO A 173 10.35 14.95 12.10
N ALA A 174 10.07 16.17 12.57
CA ALA A 174 8.75 16.65 12.98
C ALA A 174 7.65 16.53 11.90
N GLU A 175 8.04 16.37 10.63
CA GLU A 175 7.13 16.20 9.50
C GLU A 175 6.37 14.86 9.53
N CYS A 176 6.98 13.78 10.06
CA CYS A 176 6.32 12.46 10.16
C CYS A 176 5.19 12.43 11.21
N ASP A 177 5.32 13.26 12.25
CA ASP A 177 4.31 13.42 13.31
C ASP A 177 3.13 14.29 12.84
N ALA A 178 3.41 15.36 12.10
CA ALA A 178 2.39 16.26 11.55
C ALA A 178 1.51 15.59 10.48
N ASP A 179 2.10 14.82 9.56
CA ASP A 179 1.37 14.04 8.55
C ASP A 179 0.42 13.03 9.22
N SER A 180 0.91 12.29 10.22
CA SER A 180 0.10 11.34 10.99
C SER A 180 -1.05 12.04 11.72
N HIS A 181 -0.83 13.23 12.26
CA HIS A 181 -1.86 14.02 12.92
C HIS A 181 -2.94 14.53 11.93
N HIS A 182 -2.54 15.09 10.78
CA HIS A 182 -3.49 15.55 9.76
C HIS A 182 -4.34 14.41 9.21
N PHE A 183 -3.72 13.25 8.98
CA PHE A 183 -4.44 12.05 8.55
C PHE A 183 -5.54 11.67 9.55
N LEU A 184 -5.19 11.56 10.84
CA LEU A 184 -6.15 11.22 11.90
C LEU A 184 -7.28 12.23 12.02
N GLN A 185 -6.97 13.53 11.93
CA GLN A 185 -7.99 14.58 11.93
C GLN A 185 -8.93 14.45 10.73
N GLY A 186 -8.41 14.14 9.54
CA GLY A 186 -9.23 13.89 8.35
C GLY A 186 -10.20 12.73 8.52
N VAL A 187 -9.75 11.60 9.11
CA VAL A 187 -10.65 10.48 9.41
C VAL A 187 -11.73 10.88 10.43
N ARG A 188 -11.37 11.65 11.46
CA ARG A 188 -12.34 12.15 12.46
C ARG A 188 -13.35 13.12 11.87
N LEU A 189 -12.97 13.93 10.88
CA LEU A 189 -13.91 14.80 10.16
C LEU A 189 -14.96 13.98 9.41
N ILE A 190 -14.54 12.88 8.76
CA ILE A 190 -15.45 11.96 8.07
C ILE A 190 -16.40 11.32 9.09
N ASP A 191 -15.87 10.72 10.15
CA ASP A 191 -16.66 10.06 11.21
C ASP A 191 -17.66 11.02 11.88
N SER A 192 -17.23 12.24 12.21
CA SER A 192 -18.11 13.26 12.80
C SER A 192 -19.19 13.74 11.83
N GLY A 193 -18.86 13.87 10.53
CA GLY A 193 -19.81 14.25 9.50
C GLY A 193 -20.90 13.20 9.30
N LEU A 194 -20.54 11.91 9.32
CA LEU A 194 -21.50 10.80 9.24
C LEU A 194 -22.50 10.83 10.41
N ARG A 195 -22.01 10.98 11.65
CA ARG A 195 -22.89 11.10 12.83
C ARG A 195 -23.83 12.29 12.77
N ALA A 196 -23.38 13.42 12.23
CA ALA A 196 -24.22 14.62 12.08
C ALA A 196 -25.35 14.41 11.06
N LEU A 197 -25.09 13.68 9.97
CA LEU A 197 -26.12 13.37 8.98
C LEU A 197 -27.19 12.41 9.51
N GLU A 198 -26.89 11.64 10.55
CA GLU A 198 -27.87 10.78 11.24
C GLU A 198 -28.75 11.56 12.20
N SER A 199 -28.23 12.62 12.84
CA SER A 199 -29.04 13.44 13.75
C SER A 199 -30.11 14.28 13.03
N ASP A 200 -29.94 14.51 11.72
CA ASP A 200 -30.84 15.29 10.89
C ASP A 200 -31.91 14.43 10.16
N ALA A 201 -31.86 13.10 10.31
CA ALA A 201 -32.74 12.12 9.65
C ALA A 201 -33.85 11.59 10.58
#